data_AF-A0A2S6QNB6-F1
#
_entry.id   AF-A0A2S6QNB6-F1
#
_cell.length_a   1.000
_cell.length_b   1.000
_cell.length_c   1.000
_cell.angle_alpha   90.00
_cell.angle_beta   90.00
_cell.angle_gamma   90.00
#
_symmetry.space_group_name_H-M   'P 1'
#
loop_
_entity.id
_entity.type
_entity.pdbx_description
1 polymer ?
#
loop_
_entity_poly.entity_id
_entity_poly.type
_entity_poly.pdbx_seq_one_letter_code
_entity_poly.pdbx_strand_id
1 'polypeptide(L)'
;MLPELSPKVVELLERVSKFMDENVYPNEERIAAEIAEGDRWQPSQILEGIKEKAKSEGLWNLFLPESDRGAGLTNYEYGHLCELMGRTQFGPEAFNCSAPDTGNMETLERYASEEV
;
A
#
# COMPACT_ATOMS: atom_id res chain seq x y z
N MET A 1 -15.02 -18.43 16.02
CA MET A 1 -14.46 -17.13 16.45
C MET A 1 -13.22 -16.91 15.61
N LEU A 2 -13.03 -15.72 15.05
CA LEU A 2 -11.82 -15.42 14.26
C LEU A 2 -10.61 -15.32 15.20
N PRO A 3 -9.40 -15.71 14.75
CA PRO A 3 -8.20 -15.65 15.60
C PRO A 3 -7.79 -14.21 15.89
N GLU A 4 -7.19 -13.99 17.05
CA GLU A 4 -6.59 -12.69 17.39
C GLU A 4 -5.38 -12.39 16.51
N LEU A 5 -5.16 -11.11 16.22
CA LEU A 5 -4.02 -10.65 15.45
C LEU A 5 -2.75 -10.66 16.30
N SER A 6 -1.61 -10.91 15.65
CA SER A 6 -0.32 -10.83 16.30
C SER A 6 -0.01 -9.39 16.74
N PRO A 7 0.76 -9.17 17.83
CA PRO A 7 1.13 -7.82 18.26
C PRO A 7 1.81 -6.99 17.16
N LYS A 8 2.61 -7.64 16.30
CA LYS A 8 3.24 -7.04 15.11
C LYS A 8 2.19 -6.41 14.19
N VAL A 9 1.08 -7.10 13.96
CA VAL A 9 0.04 -6.64 13.02
C VAL A 9 -0.86 -5.60 13.64
N VAL A 10 -1.13 -5.68 14.95
CA VAL A 10 -1.82 -4.60 15.67
C VAL A 10 -1.02 -3.30 15.57
N GLU A 11 0.30 -3.34 15.82
CA GLU A 11 1.17 -2.17 15.64
C GLU A 11 1.16 -1.67 14.19
N LEU A 12 1.23 -2.58 13.21
CA LEU A 12 1.20 -2.20 11.79
C LEU A 12 -0.13 -1.54 11.39
N LEU A 13 -1.27 -2.01 11.91
CA LEU A 13 -2.58 -1.39 11.69
C LEU A 13 -2.64 0.03 12.25
N GLU A 14 -2.11 0.25 13.46
CA GLU A 14 -2.04 1.59 14.07
C GLU A 14 -1.17 2.53 13.23
N ARG A 15 -0.02 2.03 12.76
CA ARG A 15 0.90 2.80 11.91
C ARG A 15 0.29 3.16 10.56
N VAL A 16 -0.38 2.21 9.90
CA VAL A 16 -1.10 2.46 8.64
C VAL A 16 -2.26 3.43 8.86
N SER A 17 -3.07 3.26 9.91
CA SER A 17 -4.15 4.19 10.23
C SER A 17 -3.63 5.61 10.42
N LYS A 18 -2.59 5.76 11.25
CA LYS A 18 -1.96 7.07 11.49
C LYS A 18 -1.38 7.67 10.21
N PHE A 19 -0.72 6.86 9.39
CA PHE A 19 -0.17 7.32 8.12
C PHE A 19 -1.27 7.84 7.18
N MET A 20 -2.40 7.14 7.11
CA MET A 20 -3.57 7.57 6.33
C MET A 20 -4.12 8.89 6.84
N ASP A 21 -4.30 9.02 8.16
CA ASP A 21 -4.81 10.24 8.82
C ASP A 21 -3.91 11.46 8.60
N GLU A 22 -2.59 11.27 8.62
CA GLU A 22 -1.63 12.37 8.52
C GLU A 22 -1.26 12.74 7.08
N ASN A 23 -1.32 11.79 6.13
CA ASN A 23 -0.73 11.98 4.79
C ASN A 23 -1.72 11.77 3.65
N VAL A 24 -2.62 10.80 3.76
CA VAL A 24 -3.50 10.41 2.65
C VAL A 24 -4.79 11.22 2.68
N TYR A 25 -5.60 11.10 3.74
CA TYR A 25 -6.90 11.77 3.85
C TYR A 25 -6.80 13.31 3.68
N PRO A 26 -5.82 14.01 4.29
CA PRO A 26 -5.71 15.47 4.12
C PRO A 26 -5.40 15.91 2.69
N ASN A 27 -4.92 15.01 1.83
CA ASN A 27 -4.51 15.34 0.46
C ASN A 27 -5.46 14.80 -0.62
N GLU A 28 -6.54 14.09 -0.27
CA GLU A 28 -7.42 13.43 -1.26
C GLU A 28 -7.97 14.40 -2.31
N GLU A 29 -8.51 15.55 -1.89
CA GLU A 29 -9.05 16.55 -2.80
C GLU A 29 -7.95 17.16 -3.69
N ARG A 30 -6.75 17.34 -3.14
CA ARG A 30 -5.61 17.91 -3.87
C ARG A 30 -5.07 16.93 -4.91
N ILE A 31 -4.98 15.64 -4.57
CA ILE A 31 -4.60 14.58 -5.50
C ILE A 31 -5.63 14.48 -6.62
N ALA A 32 -6.92 14.46 -6.28
CA ALA A 32 -8.00 14.41 -7.27
C ALA A 32 -7.99 15.62 -8.22
N ALA A 33 -7.76 16.82 -7.69
CA ALA A 33 -7.63 18.04 -8.50
C ALA A 33 -6.41 17.99 -9.43
N GLU A 34 -5.24 17.57 -8.92
CA GLU A 34 -4.02 17.43 -9.73
C GLU A 34 -4.21 16.44 -10.89
N ILE A 35 -4.89 15.32 -10.64
CA ILE A 35 -5.22 14.33 -11.69
C ILE A 35 -6.22 14.89 -12.72
N ALA A 36 -7.21 15.66 -12.27
CA ALA A 36 -8.25 16.20 -13.14
C ALA A 36 -7.76 17.33 -14.05
N GLU A 37 -6.83 18.16 -13.56
CA GLU A 37 -6.27 19.31 -14.27
C GLU A 37 -5.00 18.98 -15.06
N GLY A 38 -4.26 17.96 -14.62
CA GLY A 38 -2.99 17.54 -15.21
C GLY A 38 -3.11 16.68 -16.46
N ASP A 39 -1.97 16.19 -16.94
CA ASP A 39 -1.94 15.13 -17.95
C ASP A 39 -2.45 13.83 -17.31
N ARG A 40 -3.56 13.31 -17.83
CA ARG A 40 -4.22 12.10 -17.37
C ARG A 40 -3.31 10.86 -17.34
N TRP A 41 -2.20 10.88 -18.09
CA TRP A 41 -1.24 9.78 -18.15
C TRP A 41 -0.03 9.95 -17.22
N GLN A 42 0.07 11.07 -16.50
CA GLN A 42 1.13 11.30 -15.53
C GLN A 42 0.65 11.00 -14.10
N PRO A 43 1.52 10.42 -13.25
CA PRO A 43 1.19 10.21 -11.85
C PRO A 43 1.10 11.53 -11.10
N SER A 44 0.25 11.55 -10.07
CA SER A 44 0.16 12.66 -9.12
C SER A 44 1.48 12.82 -8.37
N GLN A 45 2.08 14.00 -8.41
CA GLN A 45 3.33 14.29 -7.71
C GLN A 45 3.12 14.31 -6.19
N ILE A 46 1.91 14.67 -5.74
CA ILE A 46 1.53 14.58 -4.34
C ILE A 46 1.55 13.11 -3.89
N LEU A 47 0.94 12.22 -4.68
CA LEU A 47 0.90 10.80 -4.34
C LEU A 47 2.27 10.13 -4.40
N GLU A 48 3.14 10.52 -5.36
CA GLU A 48 4.54 10.06 -5.40
C GLU A 48 5.31 10.47 -4.13
N GLY A 49 5.15 11.71 -3.65
CA GLY A 49 5.76 12.13 -2.39
C GLY A 49 5.25 11.34 -1.18
N ILE A 50 3.97 10.97 -1.16
CA ILE A 50 3.39 10.11 -0.12
C ILE A 50 3.98 8.70 -0.19
N LYS A 51 4.16 8.14 -1.38
CA LYS A 51 4.77 6.82 -1.59
C LYS A 51 6.21 6.76 -1.07
N GLU A 52 7.01 7.79 -1.36
CA GLU A 52 8.37 7.89 -0.83
C GLU A 52 8.39 7.90 0.71
N LYS A 53 7.46 8.65 1.32
CA LYS A 53 7.32 8.68 2.78
C LYS A 53 6.92 7.32 3.34
N ALA A 54 5.91 6.67 2.77
CA ALA A 54 5.45 5.34 3.18
C ALA A 54 6.60 4.32 3.11
N LYS A 55 7.38 4.35 2.02
CA LYS A 55 8.57 3.52 1.84
C LYS A 55 9.65 3.79 2.89
N SER A 56 9.91 5.07 3.22
CA SER A 56 10.88 5.44 4.25
C SER A 56 10.49 4.98 5.66
N GLU A 57 9.18 4.85 5.91
CA GLU A 57 8.64 4.32 7.17
C GLU A 57 8.52 2.77 7.14
N GLY A 58 8.85 2.11 6.03
CA GLY A 58 8.70 0.66 5.90
C GLY A 58 7.24 0.19 5.77
N LEU A 59 6.35 1.07 5.35
CA LEU A 59 4.95 0.76 5.01
C LEU A 59 4.86 0.50 3.50
N TRP A 60 5.51 -0.57 3.02
CA TRP A 60 5.68 -0.81 1.59
C TRP A 60 5.60 -2.29 1.25
N ASN A 61 5.01 -2.64 0.10
CA ASN A 61 4.81 -4.03 -0.35
C ASN A 61 4.13 -4.91 0.71
N LEU A 62 3.15 -4.35 1.43
CA LEU A 62 2.48 -5.05 2.53
C LEU A 62 1.72 -6.31 2.08
N PHE A 63 1.41 -6.38 0.79
CA PHE A 63 0.68 -7.47 0.15
C PHE A 63 1.51 -8.74 -0.06
N LEU A 64 2.84 -8.64 -0.18
CA LEU A 64 3.66 -9.74 -0.70
C LEU A 64 4.08 -10.70 0.43
N PRO A 65 3.56 -11.94 0.45
CA PRO A 65 3.94 -12.94 1.46
C PRO A 65 5.21 -13.67 1.03
N GLU A 66 5.88 -14.32 2.00
CA GLU A 66 6.97 -15.29 1.75
C GLU A 66 8.11 -14.79 0.84
N SER A 67 8.39 -13.48 0.87
CA SER A 67 9.44 -12.82 0.10
C SER A 67 10.20 -11.83 0.97
N ASP A 68 11.53 -11.76 0.78
CA ASP A 68 12.40 -10.74 1.39
C ASP A 68 12.11 -9.33 0.86
N ARG A 69 11.28 -9.20 -0.19
CA ARG A 69 10.85 -7.93 -0.80
C ARG A 69 9.49 -7.45 -0.27
N GLY A 70 8.84 -8.23 0.59
CA GLY A 70 7.51 -7.97 1.14
C GLY A 70 7.49 -7.84 2.67
N ALA A 71 6.30 -7.67 3.25
CA ALA A 71 6.11 -7.56 4.70
C ALA A 71 5.97 -8.92 5.42
N GLY A 72 5.85 -10.01 4.66
CA GLY A 72 5.74 -11.38 5.18
C GLY A 72 4.47 -11.60 6.01
N LEU A 73 3.37 -10.98 5.61
CA LEU A 73 2.07 -11.10 6.28
C LEU A 73 1.29 -12.31 5.75
N THR A 74 0.52 -12.95 6.60
CA THR A 74 -0.49 -13.90 6.14
C THR A 74 -1.66 -13.18 5.48
N ASN A 75 -2.42 -13.87 4.64
CA ASN A 75 -3.64 -13.32 4.03
C ASN A 75 -4.64 -12.77 5.06
N TYR A 76 -4.74 -13.44 6.22
CA TYR A 76 -5.63 -13.01 7.30
C TYR A 76 -5.18 -11.67 7.90
N GLU A 77 -3.88 -11.51 8.14
CA GLU A 77 -3.31 -10.27 8.67
C GLU A 77 -3.39 -9.14 7.63
N TYR A 78 -3.02 -9.41 6.37
CA TYR A 78 -3.08 -8.43 5.29
C TYR A 78 -4.51 -7.97 4.98
N GLY A 79 -5.51 -8.85 5.10
CA GLY A 79 -6.91 -8.50 4.88
C GLY A 79 -7.42 -7.33 5.75
N HIS A 80 -6.91 -7.21 6.99
CA HIS A 80 -7.26 -6.09 7.87
C HIS A 80 -6.63 -4.77 7.40
N LEU A 81 -5.41 -4.82 6.85
CA LEU A 81 -4.75 -3.65 6.26
C LEU A 81 -5.48 -3.21 4.98
N CYS A 82 -5.94 -4.16 4.17
CA CYS A 82 -6.77 -3.87 2.99
C CYS A 82 -8.04 -3.10 3.35
N GLU A 83 -8.69 -3.42 4.47
CA GLU A 83 -9.87 -2.68 4.93
C GLU A 83 -9.54 -1.20 5.20
N LEU A 84 -8.41 -0.92 5.86
CA LEU A 84 -7.96 0.45 6.11
C LEU A 84 -7.60 1.19 4.82
N MET A 85 -6.77 0.57 3.99
CA MET A 85 -6.32 1.16 2.71
C MET A 85 -7.50 1.40 1.77
N GLY A 86 -8.48 0.51 1.76
CA GLY A 86 -9.67 0.57 0.89
C GLY A 86 -10.67 1.68 1.24
N ARG A 87 -10.44 2.46 2.30
CA ARG A 87 -11.30 3.60 2.66
C ARG A 87 -11.20 4.77 1.68
N THR A 88 -10.16 4.79 0.84
CA THR A 88 -9.97 5.74 -0.25
C THR A 88 -9.37 5.07 -1.48
N GLN A 89 -9.61 5.64 -2.66
CA GLN A 89 -9.03 5.17 -3.91
C GLN A 89 -7.49 5.28 -3.93
N PHE A 90 -6.91 6.20 -3.16
CA PHE A 90 -5.46 6.45 -3.14
C PHE A 90 -4.71 5.61 -2.12
N GLY A 91 -5.43 4.96 -1.19
CA GLY A 91 -4.83 4.23 -0.08
C GLY A 91 -3.93 3.08 -0.52
N PRO A 92 -4.39 2.14 -1.38
CA PRO A 92 -3.55 1.04 -1.83
C PRO A 92 -2.30 1.52 -2.56
N GLU A 93 -2.42 2.54 -3.42
CA GLU A 93 -1.28 3.07 -4.19
C GLU A 93 -0.23 3.72 -3.29
N ALA A 94 -0.63 4.40 -2.21
CA ALA A 94 0.29 5.00 -1.24
C ALA A 94 1.27 4.00 -0.62
N PHE A 95 0.89 2.72 -0.51
CA PHE A 95 1.70 1.65 0.09
C PHE A 95 2.23 0.62 -0.92
N ASN A 96 2.11 0.90 -2.22
CA ASN A 96 2.44 -0.03 -3.32
C ASN A 96 1.63 -1.34 -3.32
N CYS A 97 0.35 -1.22 -2.97
CA CYS A 97 -0.60 -2.30 -2.79
C CYS A 97 -1.79 -2.23 -3.76
N SER A 98 -1.72 -1.41 -4.81
CA SER A 98 -2.77 -1.25 -5.81
C SER A 98 -2.78 -2.37 -6.85
N ALA A 99 -3.98 -2.79 -7.26
CA ALA A 99 -4.15 -3.54 -8.50
C ALA A 99 -3.96 -2.61 -9.70
N PRO A 100 -3.46 -3.13 -10.85
CA PRO A 100 -3.11 -4.52 -11.15
C PRO A 100 -1.69 -4.94 -10.70
N ASP A 101 -0.89 -4.00 -10.20
CA ASP A 101 0.55 -4.20 -10.01
C ASP A 101 0.88 -5.26 -8.97
N THR A 102 0.10 -5.39 -7.89
CA THR A 102 0.28 -6.48 -6.91
C THR A 102 0.21 -7.87 -7.54
N GLY A 103 -0.76 -8.10 -8.42
CA GLY A 103 -0.89 -9.37 -9.13
C GLY A 103 0.26 -9.61 -10.12
N ASN A 104 0.71 -8.56 -10.82
CA ASN A 104 1.89 -8.65 -11.69
C ASN A 104 3.15 -8.97 -10.88
N MET A 105 3.37 -8.29 -9.75
CA MET A 105 4.50 -8.50 -8.85
C MET A 105 4.49 -9.91 -8.26
N GLU A 106 3.35 -10.42 -7.79
CA GLU A 106 3.23 -11.81 -7.33
C GLU A 106 3.55 -12.83 -8.43
N THR A 107 3.15 -12.53 -9.67
CA THR A 107 3.43 -13.42 -10.81
C THR A 107 4.94 -13.48 -11.08
N LEU A 108 5.62 -12.33 -11.06
CA LEU A 108 7.06 -12.28 -11.26
C LEU A 108 7.80 -12.96 -10.10
N GLU A 109 7.47 -12.63 -8.85
CA GLU A 109 8.13 -13.22 -7.68
C GLU A 109 8.05 -14.76 -7.65
N ARG A 110 6.94 -15.34 -8.13
CA ARG A 110 6.74 -16.80 -8.12
C ARG A 110 7.33 -17.52 -9.32
N TYR A 111 7.38 -16.89 -10.48
CA TYR A 111 7.58 -17.60 -11.76
C TYR A 111 8.71 -17.05 -12.63
N ALA A 112 9.23 -15.87 -12.33
CA ALA A 112 10.33 -15.28 -13.09
C ALA A 112 11.68 -15.91 -12.69
N SER A 113 12.63 -15.91 -13.63
CA SER A 113 14.04 -16.19 -13.34
C SER A 113 14.67 -14.99 -12.61
N GLU A 114 15.78 -15.20 -11.88
CA GLU A 114 16.49 -14.12 -11.16
C GLU A 114 16.92 -12.93 -12.03
N GLU A 115 17.10 -13.12 -13.35
CA GLU A 115 17.47 -12.06 -14.29
C GLU A 115 16.35 -11.06 -14.60
N VAL A 116 15.10 -11.38 -14.24
CA VAL A 116 13.89 -10.58 -14.47
C VAL A 116 13.43 -9.95 -13.16
#